data_AF-A0A136L0M0-F1
#
_entry.id   AF-A0A136L0M0-F1
#
_cell.length_a   1.000
_cell.length_b   1.000
_cell.length_c   1.000
_cell.angle_alpha   90.00
_cell.angle_beta   90.00
_cell.angle_gamma   90.00
#
_symmetry.space_group_name_H-M   'P 1'
#
loop_
_entity.id
_entity.type
_entity.pdbx_description
1 polymer ?
#
loop_
_entity_poly.entity_id
_entity_poly.type
_entity_poly.pdbx_seq_one_letter_code
_entity_poly.pdbx_strand_id
1 'polypeptide(L)'
;MAKIKIIQKGRSGTIQYIEGGLFNKKTYEFYWEFGGADTVAMIWFPKTNAEWDKAYPWAIGRRMDIVKDMAEQVRKQKSPTSTLKWEDGIVLLVSKS
;
A
#
# COMPACT_ATOMS: atom_id res chain seq x y z
N MET A 1 -13.50 -5.44 -7.11
CA MET A 1 -12.07 -5.51 -6.71
C MET A 1 -11.44 -4.16 -6.95
N ALA A 2 -10.60 -3.68 -6.02
CA ALA A 2 -9.85 -2.46 -6.22
C ALA A 2 -8.73 -2.67 -7.25
N LYS A 3 -8.34 -1.61 -7.95
CA LYS A 3 -7.23 -1.63 -8.91
C LYS A 3 -5.99 -1.04 -8.26
N ILE A 4 -4.89 -1.78 -8.27
CA ILE A 4 -3.56 -1.26 -7.92
C ILE A 4 -2.88 -0.70 -9.17
N LYS A 5 -2.32 0.50 -9.04
CA LYS A 5 -1.39 1.08 -10.00
C LYS A 5 -0.13 1.51 -9.26
N ILE A 6 1.00 0.90 -9.63
CA ILE A 6 2.31 1.23 -9.06
C ILE A 6 3.01 2.19 -10.00
N ILE A 7 3.28 3.39 -9.53
CA ILE A 7 4.02 4.44 -10.23
C ILE A 7 5.43 4.43 -9.66
N GLN A 8 6.42 4.12 -10.49
CA GLN A 8 7.83 4.06 -10.09
C GLN A 8 8.58 5.29 -10.63
N LYS A 9 9.40 5.90 -9.76
CA LYS A 9 10.33 6.98 -10.09
C LYS A 9 11.69 6.66 -9.47
N GLY A 10 12.56 6.00 -10.23
CA GLY A 10 13.87 5.56 -9.74
C GLY A 10 13.72 4.42 -8.72
N ARG A 11 14.23 4.66 -7.49
CA ARG A 11 14.19 3.67 -6.39
C ARG A 11 12.95 3.78 -5.48
N SER A 12 12.07 4.73 -5.75
CA SER A 12 10.85 4.96 -4.98
C SER A 12 9.68 5.27 -5.89
N GLY A 13 8.51 5.51 -5.30
CA GLY A 13 7.34 5.93 -6.05
C GLY A 13 6.07 5.94 -5.22
N THR A 14 4.94 5.79 -5.92
CA THR A 14 3.61 5.84 -5.31
C THR A 14 2.79 4.65 -5.76
N ILE A 15 2.06 4.05 -4.82
CA ILE A 15 1.04 3.03 -5.09
C ILE A 15 -0.31 3.73 -5.01
N GLN A 16 -1.09 3.65 -6.08
CA GLN A 16 -2.48 4.08 -6.12
C GLN A 16 -3.37 2.85 -5.99
N TYR A 17 -4.09 2.76 -4.88
CA TYR A 17 -5.20 1.81 -4.70
C TYR A 17 -6.49 2.53 -5.10
N ILE A 18 -7.23 1.96 -6.04
CA ILE A 18 -8.37 2.63 -6.69
C ILE A 18 -9.63 1.78 -6.48
N GLU A 19 -10.62 2.33 -5.78
CA GLU A 19 -11.97 1.77 -5.63
C GLU A 19 -13.00 2.56 -6.43
N GLY A 20 -14.13 1.91 -6.72
CA GLY A 20 -15.28 2.53 -7.36
C GLY A 20 -15.28 2.49 -8.89
N GLY A 21 -16.33 3.06 -9.48
CA GLY A 21 -16.57 3.07 -10.93
C GLY A 21 -16.19 4.40 -11.58
N LEU A 22 -16.55 4.55 -12.86
CA LEU A 22 -16.20 5.71 -13.70
C LEU A 22 -16.61 7.07 -13.09
N PHE A 23 -17.71 7.10 -12.34
CA PHE A 23 -18.29 8.33 -11.76
C PHE A 23 -18.06 8.49 -10.25
N ASN A 24 -17.46 7.51 -9.56
CA ASN A 24 -17.19 7.58 -8.12
C ASN A 24 -15.86 6.89 -7.80
N LYS A 25 -14.79 7.36 -8.45
CA LYS A 25 -13.45 6.83 -8.30
C LYS A 25 -12.83 7.36 -7.00
N LYS A 26 -12.57 6.46 -6.06
CA LYS A 26 -11.87 6.73 -4.80
C LYS A 26 -10.44 6.24 -4.94
N THR A 27 -9.47 7.15 -4.84
CA THR A 27 -8.04 6.81 -4.96
C THR A 27 -7.36 7.02 -3.63
N TYR A 28 -6.56 6.05 -3.24
CA TYR A 28 -5.75 6.05 -2.03
C TYR A 28 -4.30 5.95 -2.46
N GLU A 29 -3.47 6.87 -2.00
CA GLU A 29 -2.07 6.96 -2.39
C GLU A 29 -1.17 6.56 -1.21
N PHE A 30 -0.19 5.73 -1.51
CA PHE A 30 0.81 5.24 -0.57
C PHE A 30 2.19 5.46 -1.16
N TYR A 31 3.12 5.95 -0.34
CA TYR A 31 4.52 6.06 -0.73
C TYR A 31 5.20 4.69 -0.61
N TRP A 32 6.10 4.38 -1.53
CA TRP A 32 6.92 3.17 -1.45
C TRP A 32 8.35 3.41 -1.93
N GLU A 33 9.27 2.58 -1.46
CA GLU A 33 10.64 2.51 -1.98
C GLU A 33 11.23 1.12 -1.90
N PHE A 34 12.29 0.86 -2.67
CA PHE A 34 13.03 -0.39 -2.54
C PHE A 34 13.72 -0.45 -1.19
N GLY A 35 13.54 -1.57 -0.49
CA GLY A 35 14.29 -1.85 0.72
C GLY A 35 15.74 -2.24 0.43
N GLY A 36 16.44 -2.60 1.49
CA GLY A 36 17.76 -3.21 1.45
C GLY A 36 17.76 -4.58 2.13
N ALA A 37 18.87 -5.30 1.97
CA ALA A 37 19.07 -6.65 2.52
C ALA A 37 17.97 -7.64 2.09
N ASP A 38 17.19 -8.13 3.04
CA ASP A 38 16.07 -9.07 2.84
C ASP A 38 14.76 -8.37 2.45
N THR A 39 14.70 -7.04 2.55
CA THR A 39 13.50 -6.26 2.26
C THR A 39 13.48 -5.82 0.80
N VAL A 40 12.51 -6.35 0.05
CA VAL A 40 12.27 -6.02 -1.36
C VAL A 40 11.71 -4.62 -1.50
N ALA A 41 10.69 -4.28 -0.72
CA ALA A 41 10.04 -2.98 -0.77
C ALA A 41 9.48 -2.59 0.59
N MET A 42 9.46 -1.29 0.85
CA MET A 42 8.85 -0.67 2.01
C MET A 42 7.70 0.19 1.54
N ILE A 43 6.53 0.08 2.18
CA ILE A 43 5.34 0.83 1.81
C ILE A 43 4.83 1.56 3.05
N TRP A 44 4.75 2.89 2.97
CA TRP A 44 4.28 3.74 4.05
C TRP A 44 2.79 4.01 3.92
N PHE A 45 2.11 3.99 5.07
CA PHE A 45 0.69 4.29 5.18
C PHE A 45 0.41 5.13 6.42
N PRO A 46 -0.73 5.86 6.48
CA PRO A 46 -1.10 6.66 7.65
C PRO A 46 -1.08 5.84 8.94
N LYS A 47 -0.37 6.31 9.97
CA LYS A 47 -0.10 5.57 11.20
C LYS A 47 -1.34 5.45 12.07
N THR A 48 -2.13 6.52 12.12
CA THR A 48 -3.31 6.61 12.97
C THR A 48 -4.59 6.64 12.16
N ASN A 49 -5.71 6.28 12.80
CA ASN A 49 -7.03 6.43 12.19
C ASN A 49 -7.35 7.92 11.95
N ALA A 50 -6.92 8.83 12.82
CA ALA A 50 -7.16 10.26 12.63
C ALA A 50 -6.48 10.82 11.37
N GLU A 51 -5.23 10.42 11.11
CA GLU A 51 -4.54 10.77 9.86
C GLU A 51 -5.25 10.21 8.63
N TRP A 52 -5.70 8.95 8.72
CA TRP A 52 -6.45 8.30 7.66
C TRP A 52 -7.80 8.96 7.39
N ASP A 53 -8.57 9.24 8.44
CA ASP A 53 -9.90 9.84 8.34
C ASP A 53 -9.83 11.27 7.78
N LYS A 54 -8.74 11.99 8.09
CA LYS A 54 -8.44 13.31 7.50
C LYS A 54 -8.08 13.21 6.01
N ALA A 55 -7.27 12.23 5.62
CA ALA A 55 -6.84 12.05 4.23
C ALA A 55 -7.93 11.43 3.34
N TYR A 56 -8.70 10.50 3.90
CA TYR A 56 -9.69 9.68 3.20
C TYR A 56 -11.03 9.61 3.98
N PRO A 57 -11.78 10.73 4.10
CA PRO A 57 -13.02 10.78 4.89
C PRO A 57 -14.09 9.78 4.43
N TRP A 58 -14.05 9.36 3.16
CA TRP A 58 -14.99 8.39 2.60
C TRP A 58 -14.66 6.92 2.95
N ALA A 59 -13.61 6.69 3.74
CA ALA A 59 -13.09 5.38 4.11
C ALA A 59 -12.81 5.26 5.61
N ILE A 60 -13.50 6.09 6.42
CA ILE A 60 -13.40 6.05 7.88
C ILE A 60 -13.64 4.62 8.37
N GLY A 61 -12.79 4.17 9.30
CA GLY A 61 -12.85 2.82 9.85
C GLY A 61 -12.32 1.69 8.94
N ARG A 62 -11.99 1.98 7.67
CA ARG A 62 -11.48 0.98 6.69
C ARG A 62 -9.97 1.03 6.49
N ARG A 63 -9.24 1.76 7.34
CA ARG A 63 -7.78 1.99 7.20
C ARG A 63 -7.01 0.70 7.01
N MET A 64 -7.04 -0.20 7.99
CA MET A 64 -6.24 -1.42 7.95
C MET A 64 -6.76 -2.43 6.93
N ASP A 65 -8.04 -2.43 6.61
CA ASP A 65 -8.59 -3.32 5.58
C ASP A 65 -8.04 -2.95 4.20
N ILE A 66 -8.06 -1.66 3.87
CA ILE A 66 -7.54 -1.15 2.59
C ILE A 66 -6.02 -1.33 2.53
N VAL A 67 -5.30 -1.02 3.61
CA VAL A 67 -3.84 -1.17 3.63
C VAL A 67 -3.44 -2.66 3.48
N LYS A 68 -4.14 -3.58 4.14
CA LYS A 68 -3.90 -5.04 3.99
C LYS A 68 -4.18 -5.52 2.58
N ASP A 69 -5.31 -5.12 2.00
CA ASP A 69 -5.65 -5.52 0.64
C ASP A 69 -4.67 -4.93 -0.38
N MET A 70 -4.30 -3.65 -0.21
CA MET A 70 -3.27 -2.99 -1.02
C MET A 70 -1.94 -3.74 -0.95
N ALA A 71 -1.46 -4.07 0.24
CA ALA A 71 -0.19 -4.75 0.44
C ALA A 71 -0.20 -6.16 -0.18
N GLU A 72 -1.28 -6.92 -0.02
CA GLU A 72 -1.44 -8.24 -0.64
C GLU A 72 -1.46 -8.16 -2.17
N GLN A 73 -2.19 -7.19 -2.72
CA GLN A 73 -2.23 -7.01 -4.17
C GLN A 73 -0.85 -6.59 -4.73
N VAL A 74 -0.14 -5.69 -4.06
CA VAL A 74 1.22 -5.28 -4.46
C VAL A 74 2.18 -6.46 -4.39
N ARG A 75 2.13 -7.25 -3.30
CA ARG A 75 2.92 -8.48 -3.16
C ARG A 75 2.65 -9.46 -4.29
N LYS A 76 1.38 -9.75 -4.58
CA LYS A 76 0.98 -10.66 -5.68
C LYS A 76 1.43 -10.16 -7.05
N GLN A 77 1.51 -8.85 -7.28
CA GLN A 77 1.92 -8.29 -8.57
C GLN A 77 3.44 -8.19 -8.74
N LYS A 78 4.20 -7.89 -7.67
CA LYS A 78 5.62 -7.53 -7.77
C LYS A 78 6.58 -8.49 -7.10
N SER A 79 6.16 -9.17 -6.03
CA SER A 79 6.99 -10.15 -5.34
C SER A 79 6.13 -11.26 -4.73
N PRO A 80 5.59 -12.19 -5.56
CA PRO A 80 4.61 -13.19 -5.10
C PRO A 80 5.17 -14.15 -4.05
N THR A 81 6.50 -14.29 -3.99
CA THR A 81 7.22 -15.18 -3.07
C THR A 81 7.60 -14.50 -1.76
N SER A 82 7.53 -13.16 -1.68
CA SER A 82 7.76 -12.42 -0.44
C SER A 82 6.65 -12.61 0.59
N THR A 83 6.95 -12.28 1.84
CA THR A 83 6.01 -12.16 2.96
C THR A 83 5.78 -10.71 3.32
N LEU A 84 4.61 -10.41 3.90
CA LEU A 84 4.33 -9.08 4.46
C LEU A 84 4.73 -9.06 5.93
N LYS A 85 5.64 -8.15 6.29
CA LYS A 85 5.96 -7.83 7.68
C LYS A 85 5.38 -6.46 8.02
N TRP A 86 4.62 -6.40 9.10
CA TRP A 86 3.91 -5.19 9.53
C TRP A 86 4.67 -4.49 10.64
N GLU A 87 4.90 -3.19 10.46
CA GLU A 87 5.53 -2.28 11.43
C GLU A 87 4.66 -1.02 11.60
N ASP A 88 5.02 -0.13 12.52
CA ASP A 88 4.22 1.08 12.81
C ASP A 88 4.25 2.08 11.64
N GLY A 89 3.18 2.07 10.83
CA GLY A 89 3.04 2.92 9.65
C GLY A 89 3.75 2.43 8.40
N ILE A 90 4.32 1.22 8.44
CA ILE A 90 5.09 0.65 7.33
C ILE A 90 4.73 -0.82 7.17
N VAL A 91 4.56 -1.27 5.93
CA VAL A 91 4.54 -2.69 5.59
C VAL A 91 5.72 -3.00 4.69
N LEU A 92 6.47 -4.03 5.06
CA LEU A 92 7.67 -4.48 4.37
C LEU A 92 7.33 -5.74 3.57
N LEU A 93 7.76 -5.78 2.32
CA LEU A 93 7.78 -7.01 1.52
C LEU A 93 9.16 -7.65 1.71
N VAL A 94 9.22 -8.74 2.47
CA VAL A 94 10.48 -9.41 2.83
C VAL A 94 10.62 -10.67 1.99
N SER A 95 11.77 -10.85 1.34
CA SER A 95 12.05 -12.06 0.59
C SER A 95 12.14 -13.25 1.56
N LYS A 96 11.56 -14.39 1.17
CA LYS A 96 11.92 -15.65 1.82
C LYS A 96 13.35 -15.97 1.39
N SER A 97 14.29 -15.93 2.33
CA SER A 97 15.64 -16.48 2.20
C SER A 97 15.60 -17.98 1.92
#